data_AF-A0A4Q4UTA7-F1
#
_entry.id   AF-A0A4Q4UTA7-F1
#
_cell.length_a   1.000
_cell.length_b   1.000
_cell.length_c   1.000
_cell.angle_alpha   90.00
_cell.angle_beta   90.00
_cell.angle_gamma   90.00
#
_symmetry.space_group_name_H-M   'P 1'
#
loop_
_entity.id
_entity.type
_entity.pdbx_description
1 polymer ?
#
loop_
_entity_poly.entity_id
_entity_poly.type
_entity_poly.pdbx_seq_one_letter_code
_entity_poly.pdbx_strand_id
1 'polypeptide(L)'
;MLILHRSSHTTATTSTQGWENPDGDKFFEKQRRNADEADGATAQFFYTLMKRIGQDLHRHTRAFRVARTTKSTYIFDRAALPPRILDTCAAPGGFLETALERNPEARAVAFSLPVSEGGHKMMLQPENSPNVTLKFTDITMLAADMGVTSIPEGHPDAAHFDLSRQFDSSDEQAALFDLVLCDGQVLRTHPRAPYREIREARRLTSTQLALGLEHLRPGGTMVVLLHKLEAWDTLCLLYRFKRFATVRTFKPRIGHAKRSSFYMVAADVRSRGPEALAAIAQWKALWRVATFGSEEEYFAALRESDGGTRVEDVLDEFGTEFVSLGRVVWDIQAKALEKAPFIKR
;
A
#
# COMPACT_ATOMS: atom_id res chain seq x y z
N MET A 1 24.63 -4.76 -5.30
CA MET A 1 25.22 -5.92 -4.59
C MET A 1 25.77 -5.42 -3.26
N LEU A 2 24.89 -5.25 -2.25
CA LEU A 2 25.31 -4.81 -0.92
C LEU A 2 25.48 -6.05 -0.02
N ILE A 3 26.69 -6.19 0.47
CA ILE A 3 27.16 -7.23 1.38
C ILE A 3 26.55 -6.95 2.76
N LEU A 4 25.54 -7.71 3.15
CA LEU A 4 25.11 -7.79 4.55
C LEU A 4 26.24 -8.44 5.35
N HIS A 5 26.82 -7.66 6.26
CA HIS A 5 27.84 -8.13 7.17
C HIS A 5 27.26 -9.25 8.05
N ARG A 6 27.91 -10.42 7.98
CA ARG A 6 27.54 -11.64 8.69
C ARG A 6 27.62 -11.39 10.21
N SER A 7 26.48 -11.37 10.89
CA SER A 7 26.46 -11.70 12.32
C SER A 7 26.56 -13.21 12.47
N SER A 8 27.72 -13.63 12.96
CA SER A 8 28.17 -14.98 13.23
C SER A 8 27.35 -15.64 14.34
N HIS A 9 26.49 -16.58 13.94
CA HIS A 9 26.50 -17.99 14.41
C HIS A 9 25.17 -18.74 14.24
N THR A 10 24.12 -18.13 13.65
CA THR A 10 22.84 -18.85 13.42
C THR A 10 22.24 -18.70 12.01
N THR A 11 22.80 -17.88 11.12
CA THR A 11 22.09 -17.43 9.89
C THR A 11 22.64 -17.97 8.56
N ALA A 12 23.84 -18.56 8.53
CA ALA A 12 24.45 -19.00 7.27
C ALA A 12 23.80 -20.29 6.71
N THR A 13 23.40 -21.21 7.59
CA THR A 13 22.84 -22.51 7.19
C THR A 13 21.39 -22.41 6.72
N THR A 14 20.60 -21.52 7.35
CA THR A 14 19.19 -21.32 7.03
C THR A 14 18.96 -20.52 5.75
N SER A 15 19.89 -19.63 5.36
CA SER A 15 19.74 -18.90 4.09
C SER A 15 19.93 -19.84 2.90
N THR A 16 21.01 -20.63 2.84
CA THR A 16 21.24 -21.58 1.73
C THR A 16 20.13 -22.64 1.65
N GLN A 17 19.69 -23.18 2.79
CA GLN A 17 18.56 -24.12 2.87
C GLN A 17 17.20 -23.51 2.46
N GLY A 18 17.05 -22.19 2.47
CA GLY A 18 15.86 -21.50 2.00
C GLY A 18 15.96 -21.09 0.52
N TRP A 19 17.11 -20.58 0.08
CA TRP A 19 17.35 -20.09 -1.29
C TRP A 19 17.38 -21.21 -2.33
N GLU A 20 17.78 -22.42 -1.96
CA GLU A 20 17.87 -23.58 -2.86
C GLU A 20 16.85 -24.67 -2.49
N ASN A 21 15.62 -24.26 -2.16
CA ASN A 21 14.55 -25.18 -1.73
C ASN A 21 13.38 -25.23 -2.73
N PRO A 22 13.36 -26.22 -3.65
CA PRO A 22 12.30 -26.33 -4.65
C PRO A 22 10.92 -26.58 -4.04
N ASP A 23 10.83 -27.15 -2.82
CA ASP A 23 9.54 -27.33 -2.14
C ASP A 23 9.02 -26.00 -1.56
N GLY A 24 9.93 -25.10 -1.18
CA GLY A 24 9.61 -23.70 -0.88
C GLY A 24 9.04 -22.98 -2.10
N ASP A 25 9.67 -23.13 -3.27
CA ASP A 25 9.19 -22.52 -4.51
C ASP A 25 7.79 -22.99 -4.88
N LYS A 26 7.55 -24.32 -4.86
CA LYS A 26 6.22 -24.91 -5.08
C LYS A 26 5.20 -24.43 -4.06
N PHE A 27 5.60 -24.29 -2.79
CA PHE A 27 4.71 -23.79 -1.74
C PHE A 27 4.24 -22.37 -2.03
N PHE A 28 5.16 -21.46 -2.38
CA PHE A 28 4.80 -20.09 -2.71
C PHE A 28 4.09 -19.97 -4.06
N GLU A 29 4.39 -20.84 -5.03
CA GLU A 29 3.66 -20.93 -6.29
C GLU A 29 2.20 -21.31 -6.09
N LYS A 30 1.92 -22.34 -5.27
CA LYS A 30 0.55 -22.70 -4.89
C LYS A 30 -0.17 -21.54 -4.22
N GLN A 31 0.50 -20.81 -3.33
CA GLN A 31 -0.09 -19.64 -2.69
C GLN A 31 -0.40 -18.50 -3.67
N ARG A 32 0.44 -18.29 -4.69
CA ARG A 32 0.21 -17.32 -5.75
C ARG A 32 -1.00 -17.72 -6.58
N ARG A 33 -1.05 -18.97 -7.06
CA ARG A 33 -2.19 -19.50 -7.81
C ARG A 33 -3.51 -19.37 -7.05
N ASN A 34 -3.53 -19.73 -5.77
CA ASN A 34 -4.74 -19.57 -4.94
C ASN A 34 -5.19 -18.11 -4.80
N ALA A 35 -4.27 -17.15 -4.84
CA ALA A 35 -4.63 -15.73 -4.87
C ALA A 35 -5.12 -15.33 -6.27
N ASP A 36 -4.45 -15.78 -7.32
CA ASP A 36 -4.77 -15.43 -8.71
C ASP A 36 -6.11 -16.04 -9.20
N GLU A 37 -6.55 -17.18 -8.62
CA GLU A 37 -7.74 -17.97 -9.01
C GLU A 37 -8.78 -18.09 -7.88
N ALA A 38 -8.94 -17.04 -7.06
CA ALA A 38 -9.79 -17.09 -5.87
C ALA A 38 -11.28 -17.28 -6.20
N ASP A 39 -11.83 -18.43 -5.83
CA ASP A 39 -13.27 -18.71 -5.87
C ASP A 39 -14.04 -18.08 -4.69
N GLY A 40 -15.35 -18.34 -4.59
CA GLY A 40 -16.18 -17.78 -3.52
C GLY A 40 -15.73 -18.20 -2.10
N ALA A 41 -15.31 -19.45 -1.92
CA ALA A 41 -14.81 -19.93 -0.63
C ALA A 41 -13.45 -19.29 -0.28
N THR A 42 -12.57 -19.15 -1.26
CA THR A 42 -11.26 -18.52 -1.13
C THR A 42 -11.39 -17.03 -0.84
N ALA A 43 -12.33 -16.33 -1.49
CA ALA A 43 -12.64 -14.93 -1.20
C ALA A 43 -13.13 -14.74 0.24
N GLN A 44 -14.01 -15.60 0.75
CA GLN A 44 -14.46 -15.58 2.14
C GLN A 44 -13.30 -15.84 3.12
N PHE A 45 -12.41 -16.77 2.78
CA PHE A 45 -11.20 -17.05 3.56
C PHE A 45 -10.28 -15.81 3.61
N PHE A 46 -9.99 -15.18 2.47
CA PHE A 46 -9.18 -13.97 2.42
C PHE A 46 -9.81 -12.82 3.20
N TYR A 47 -11.11 -12.59 3.04
CA TYR A 47 -11.84 -11.60 3.83
C TYR A 47 -11.66 -11.80 5.34
N THR A 48 -11.86 -13.03 5.83
CA THR A 48 -11.69 -13.37 7.24
C THR A 48 -10.24 -13.22 7.70
N LEU A 49 -9.28 -13.62 6.86
CA LEU A 49 -7.86 -13.47 7.15
C LEU A 49 -7.47 -12.00 7.26
N MET A 50 -7.87 -11.17 6.29
CA MET A 50 -7.58 -9.74 6.27
C MET A 50 -8.22 -9.02 7.46
N LYS A 51 -9.45 -9.38 7.85
CA LYS A 51 -10.08 -8.87 9.08
C LYS A 51 -9.24 -9.16 10.33
N ARG A 52 -8.77 -10.41 10.48
CA ARG A 52 -7.90 -10.80 11.62
C ARG A 52 -6.57 -10.06 11.61
N ILE A 53 -5.94 -9.92 10.44
CA ILE A 53 -4.71 -9.15 10.30
C ILE A 53 -4.96 -7.68 10.68
N GLY A 54 -6.07 -7.09 10.23
CA GLY A 54 -6.44 -5.71 10.52
C GLY A 54 -6.65 -5.46 12.01
N GLN A 55 -7.32 -6.40 12.69
CA GLN A 55 -7.53 -6.35 14.14
C GLN A 55 -6.20 -6.39 14.89
N ASP A 56 -5.27 -7.23 14.46
CA ASP A 56 -3.95 -7.36 15.08
C ASP A 56 -3.06 -6.15 14.80
N LEU A 57 -3.10 -5.62 13.57
CA LEU A 57 -2.44 -4.39 13.17
C LEU A 57 -2.91 -3.24 14.05
N HIS A 58 -4.22 -3.04 14.18
CA HIS A 58 -4.79 -2.00 15.03
C HIS A 58 -4.40 -2.17 16.49
N ARG A 59 -4.44 -3.40 17.04
CA ARG A 59 -4.06 -3.66 18.44
C ARG A 59 -2.64 -3.20 18.75
N HIS A 60 -1.69 -3.43 17.84
CA HIS A 60 -0.27 -3.14 18.07
C HIS A 60 0.13 -1.71 17.69
N THR A 61 -0.54 -1.11 16.71
CA THR A 61 -0.10 0.17 16.14
C THR A 61 -1.09 1.31 16.41
N ARG A 62 -2.34 0.98 16.74
CA ARG A 62 -3.49 1.89 16.76
C ARG A 62 -3.78 2.55 15.40
N ALA A 63 -3.33 1.97 14.29
CA ALA A 63 -3.40 2.60 12.96
C ALA A 63 -4.82 3.02 12.55
N PHE A 64 -5.85 2.23 12.88
CA PHE A 64 -7.23 2.58 12.53
C PHE A 64 -7.90 3.57 13.49
N ARG A 65 -7.19 4.12 14.48
CA ARG A 65 -7.78 5.09 15.39
C ARG A 65 -7.74 6.48 14.74
N VAL A 66 -8.90 7.02 14.35
CA VAL A 66 -8.98 8.41 13.92
C VAL A 66 -9.04 9.32 15.14
N ALA A 67 -7.94 10.02 15.43
CA ALA A 67 -7.87 10.98 16.52
C ALA A 67 -8.12 12.40 15.97
N ARG A 68 -9.37 12.86 15.97
CA ARG A 68 -9.64 14.28 15.73
C ARG A 68 -9.37 15.04 17.02
N THR A 69 -8.44 15.99 16.99
CA THR A 69 -8.28 16.94 18.09
C THR A 69 -9.54 17.77 18.16
N THR A 70 -10.34 17.57 19.21
CA THR A 70 -11.47 18.44 19.57
C THR A 70 -11.00 19.79 20.09
N LYS A 71 -9.91 20.36 19.55
CA LYS A 71 -9.64 21.78 19.74
C LYS A 71 -10.70 22.50 18.92
N SER A 72 -11.86 22.66 19.55
CA SER A 72 -12.91 23.60 19.21
C SER A 72 -12.29 24.99 19.20
N THR A 73 -11.55 25.32 18.15
CA THR A 73 -11.28 26.70 17.80
C THR A 73 -12.59 27.23 17.24
N TYR A 74 -13.38 27.78 18.16
CA TYR A 74 -14.44 28.76 17.95
C TYR A 74 -15.06 28.76 16.55
N ILE A 75 -16.24 28.18 16.43
CA ILE A 75 -17.47 28.80 15.90
C ILE A 75 -18.58 27.76 16.13
N PHE A 76 -19.56 28.13 16.94
CA PHE A 76 -20.85 27.48 17.01
C PHE A 76 -21.51 27.59 15.62
N ASP A 77 -21.36 26.61 14.72
CA ASP A 77 -22.41 26.30 13.72
C ASP A 77 -22.16 25.12 12.74
N ARG A 78 -21.00 24.44 12.74
CA ARG A 78 -20.84 23.24 11.90
C ARG A 78 -20.59 22.02 12.78
N ALA A 79 -21.56 21.10 12.81
CA ALA A 79 -21.34 19.75 13.31
C ALA A 79 -20.05 19.22 12.67
N ALA A 80 -19.13 18.71 13.50
CA ALA A 80 -17.87 18.18 13.00
C ALA A 80 -18.17 17.10 11.95
N LEU A 81 -17.62 17.24 10.74
CA LEU A 81 -17.79 16.23 9.70
C LEU A 81 -17.38 14.85 10.23
N PRO A 82 -18.11 13.78 9.90
CA PRO A 82 -17.72 12.44 10.32
C PRO A 82 -16.29 12.11 9.86
N PRO A 83 -15.56 11.24 10.59
CA PRO A 83 -14.28 10.73 10.12
C PRO A 83 -14.40 10.17 8.70
N ARG A 84 -13.37 10.34 7.87
CA ARG A 84 -13.35 9.84 6.50
C ARG A 84 -12.23 8.82 6.29
N ILE A 85 -12.56 7.71 5.65
CA ILE A 85 -11.63 6.62 5.33
C ILE A 85 -11.55 6.48 3.81
N LEU A 86 -10.33 6.38 3.28
CA LEU A 86 -10.08 5.99 1.90
C LEU A 86 -9.46 4.60 1.89
N ASP A 87 -10.02 3.67 1.14
CA ASP A 87 -9.38 2.40 0.82
C ASP A 87 -9.19 2.32 -0.70
N THR A 88 -7.94 2.37 -1.15
CA THR A 88 -7.62 2.47 -2.57
C THR A 88 -7.69 1.12 -3.29
N CYS A 89 -7.70 0.00 -2.56
CA CYS A 89 -7.76 -1.36 -3.09
C CYS A 89 -8.44 -2.29 -2.09
N ALA A 90 -9.74 -2.10 -1.91
CA ALA A 90 -10.46 -2.56 -0.73
C ALA A 90 -10.79 -4.05 -0.74
N ALA A 91 -11.00 -4.68 -1.90
CA ALA A 91 -11.40 -6.08 -1.93
C ALA A 91 -10.31 -6.99 -1.33
N PRO A 92 -10.67 -7.95 -0.45
CA PRO A 92 -12.03 -8.43 -0.21
C PRO A 92 -12.84 -7.68 0.88
N GLY A 93 -12.28 -6.66 1.53
CA GLY A 93 -13.00 -5.73 2.43
C GLY A 93 -12.63 -5.84 3.92
N GLY A 94 -11.75 -6.78 4.29
CA GLY A 94 -11.49 -7.09 5.71
C GLY A 94 -10.82 -5.96 6.50
N PHE A 95 -9.89 -5.22 5.88
CA PHE A 95 -9.28 -4.04 6.51
C PHE A 95 -10.26 -2.89 6.64
N LEU A 96 -10.98 -2.57 5.57
CA LEU A 96 -11.99 -1.53 5.57
C LEU A 96 -13.04 -1.77 6.65
N GLU A 97 -13.60 -2.98 6.74
CA GLU A 97 -14.56 -3.34 7.77
C GLU A 97 -13.96 -3.16 9.17
N THR A 98 -12.73 -3.65 9.39
CA THR A 98 -12.07 -3.50 10.70
C THR A 98 -11.87 -2.01 11.04
N ALA A 99 -11.56 -1.17 10.06
CA ALA A 99 -11.42 0.26 10.28
C ALA A 99 -12.77 0.93 10.63
N LEU A 100 -13.86 0.53 9.98
CA LEU A 100 -15.23 1.00 10.27
C LEU A 100 -15.70 0.55 11.67
N GLU A 101 -15.40 -0.69 12.08
CA GLU A 101 -15.67 -1.17 13.44
C GLU A 101 -14.99 -0.31 14.53
N ARG A 102 -13.83 0.30 14.20
CA ARG A 102 -13.10 1.21 15.12
C ARG A 102 -13.57 2.66 15.03
N ASN A 103 -14.29 3.02 13.98
CA ASN A 103 -14.80 4.37 13.76
C ASN A 103 -16.25 4.28 13.26
N PRO A 104 -17.23 3.97 14.13
CA PRO A 104 -18.59 3.64 13.71
C PRO A 104 -19.31 4.76 12.94
N GLU A 105 -18.96 6.02 13.19
CA GLU A 105 -19.52 7.18 12.51
C GLU A 105 -18.79 7.54 11.21
N ALA A 106 -17.70 6.83 10.87
CA ALA A 106 -16.90 7.16 9.71
C ALA A 106 -17.66 6.93 8.41
N ARG A 107 -17.34 7.71 7.38
CA ARG A 107 -17.73 7.46 5.99
C ARG A 107 -16.52 7.00 5.21
N ALA A 108 -16.67 5.97 4.38
CA ALA A 108 -15.59 5.47 3.58
C ALA A 108 -15.84 5.67 2.08
N VAL A 109 -14.78 5.96 1.34
CA VAL A 109 -14.72 5.79 -0.11
C VAL A 109 -13.75 4.64 -0.36
N ALA A 110 -14.19 3.65 -1.12
CA ALA A 110 -13.42 2.44 -1.39
C ALA A 110 -13.35 2.20 -2.88
N PHE A 111 -12.16 1.86 -3.39
CA PHE A 111 -11.95 1.44 -4.76
C PHE A 111 -11.54 -0.02 -4.80
N SER A 112 -11.97 -0.74 -5.82
CA SER A 112 -11.51 -2.09 -6.11
C SER A 112 -11.50 -2.35 -7.60
N LEU A 113 -10.56 -3.15 -8.09
CA LEU A 113 -10.62 -3.63 -9.46
C LEU A 113 -11.89 -4.47 -9.67
N PRO A 114 -12.62 -4.31 -10.79
CA PRO A 114 -13.75 -5.17 -11.12
C PRO A 114 -13.35 -6.65 -11.22
N VAL A 115 -14.24 -7.56 -10.83
CA VAL A 115 -14.00 -9.02 -10.95
C VAL A 115 -13.82 -9.43 -12.41
N SER A 116 -14.52 -8.79 -13.34
CA SER A 116 -14.37 -8.99 -14.78
C SER A 116 -12.97 -8.65 -15.31
N GLU A 117 -12.20 -7.85 -14.57
CA GLU A 117 -10.83 -7.46 -14.90
C GLU A 117 -9.79 -8.20 -14.04
N GLY A 118 -10.21 -9.28 -13.36
CA GLY A 118 -9.35 -10.09 -12.49
C GLY A 118 -9.28 -9.60 -11.04
N GLY A 119 -10.11 -8.62 -10.65
CA GLY A 119 -10.20 -8.18 -9.26
C GLY A 119 -10.82 -9.22 -8.32
N HIS A 120 -10.52 -9.12 -7.03
CA HIS A 120 -11.14 -9.96 -6.02
C HIS A 120 -12.60 -9.57 -5.77
N LYS A 121 -13.42 -10.57 -5.42
CA LYS A 121 -14.80 -10.33 -4.96
C LYS A 121 -14.81 -9.52 -3.67
N MET A 122 -15.59 -8.44 -3.64
CA MET A 122 -15.87 -7.70 -2.41
C MET A 122 -16.82 -8.52 -1.53
N MET A 123 -16.43 -8.74 -0.27
CA MET A 123 -17.22 -9.50 0.71
C MET A 123 -17.92 -8.60 1.73
N LEU A 124 -17.54 -7.32 1.80
CA LEU A 124 -18.27 -6.33 2.57
C LEU A 124 -19.65 -6.09 1.94
N GLN A 125 -20.71 -6.36 2.70
CA GLN A 125 -22.08 -6.26 2.22
C GLN A 125 -22.58 -4.81 2.32
N PRO A 126 -23.06 -4.19 1.22
CA PRO A 126 -23.57 -2.82 1.22
C PRO A 126 -24.69 -2.57 2.24
N GLU A 127 -25.55 -3.57 2.46
CA GLU A 127 -26.68 -3.49 3.39
C GLU A 127 -26.23 -3.26 4.83
N ASN A 128 -25.06 -3.79 5.18
CA ASN A 128 -24.44 -3.67 6.50
C ASN A 128 -23.40 -2.54 6.57
N SER A 129 -23.20 -1.80 5.48
CA SER A 129 -22.18 -0.75 5.37
C SER A 129 -22.70 0.44 4.57
N PRO A 130 -23.83 1.06 4.97
CA PRO A 130 -24.44 2.18 4.24
C PRO A 130 -23.58 3.44 4.19
N ASN A 131 -22.54 3.51 5.03
CA ASN A 131 -21.55 4.57 5.09
C ASN A 131 -20.36 4.36 4.14
N VAL A 132 -20.38 3.34 3.29
CA VAL A 132 -19.32 3.02 2.33
C VAL A 132 -19.78 3.32 0.90
N THR A 133 -19.09 4.23 0.23
CA THR A 133 -19.16 4.40 -1.22
C THR A 133 -18.12 3.49 -1.88
N LEU A 134 -18.58 2.36 -2.44
CA LEU A 134 -17.72 1.44 -3.18
C LEU A 134 -17.73 1.76 -4.68
N LYS A 135 -16.55 1.92 -5.28
CA LYS A 135 -16.33 2.13 -6.70
C LYS A 135 -15.52 0.97 -7.27
N PHE A 136 -16.02 0.32 -8.32
CA PHE A 136 -15.27 -0.70 -9.04
C PHE A 136 -14.54 -0.05 -10.22
N THR A 137 -13.26 0.27 -10.03
CA THR A 137 -12.45 1.05 -10.98
C THR A 137 -10.98 0.68 -10.82
N ASP A 138 -10.26 0.52 -11.93
CA ASP A 138 -8.79 0.47 -11.93
C ASP A 138 -8.23 1.85 -11.58
N ILE A 139 -7.74 2.01 -10.35
CA ILE A 139 -7.20 3.30 -9.89
C ILE A 139 -6.00 3.77 -10.73
N THR A 140 -5.29 2.86 -11.42
CA THR A 140 -4.16 3.22 -12.28
C THR A 140 -4.60 3.95 -13.55
N MET A 141 -5.91 3.99 -13.83
CA MET A 141 -6.53 4.67 -14.97
C MET A 141 -7.12 6.04 -14.60
N LEU A 142 -7.04 6.48 -13.34
CA LEU A 142 -7.51 7.80 -12.90
C LEU A 142 -6.57 8.93 -13.32
N ALA A 143 -6.53 9.22 -14.62
CA ALA A 143 -5.58 10.14 -15.22
C ALA A 143 -5.73 11.57 -14.69
N ALA A 144 -6.96 12.07 -14.56
CA ALA A 144 -7.19 13.42 -14.02
C ALA A 144 -6.75 13.55 -12.56
N ASP A 145 -7.01 12.55 -11.72
CA ASP A 145 -6.53 12.55 -10.33
C ASP A 145 -4.99 12.53 -10.27
N MET A 146 -4.35 11.81 -11.21
CA MET A 146 -2.90 11.79 -11.39
C MET A 146 -2.32 13.04 -12.11
N GLY A 147 -3.13 14.07 -12.38
CA GLY A 147 -2.69 15.36 -12.91
C GLY A 147 -2.58 15.42 -14.43
N VAL A 148 -3.27 14.53 -15.15
CA VAL A 148 -3.29 14.49 -16.61
C VAL A 148 -4.63 14.95 -17.15
N THR A 149 -4.60 15.98 -18.00
CA THR A 149 -5.80 16.59 -18.59
C THR A 149 -6.09 16.09 -20.01
N SER A 150 -5.11 15.49 -20.67
CA SER A 150 -5.26 14.90 -22.00
C SER A 150 -4.37 13.67 -22.16
N ILE A 151 -4.88 12.66 -22.87
CA ILE A 151 -4.15 11.44 -23.18
C ILE A 151 -3.43 11.60 -24.52
N PRO A 152 -2.16 11.17 -24.65
CA PRO A 152 -1.45 11.21 -25.93
C PRO A 152 -2.22 10.50 -27.05
N GLU A 153 -2.21 11.10 -28.24
CA GLU A 153 -2.84 10.53 -29.43
C GLU A 153 -2.24 9.14 -29.75
N GLY A 154 -3.10 8.19 -30.12
CA GLY A 154 -2.68 6.83 -30.46
C GLY A 154 -2.32 5.94 -29.27
N HIS A 155 -2.47 6.42 -28.03
CA HIS A 155 -2.28 5.56 -26.86
C HIS A 155 -3.31 4.40 -26.87
N PRO A 156 -2.87 3.13 -26.71
CA PRO A 156 -3.74 1.96 -26.89
C PRO A 156 -4.95 1.94 -25.93
N ASP A 157 -4.77 2.45 -24.71
CA ASP A 157 -5.84 2.56 -23.70
C ASP A 157 -6.47 3.97 -23.61
N ALA A 158 -6.37 4.81 -24.64
CA ALA A 158 -6.81 6.20 -24.54
C ALA A 158 -8.27 6.37 -24.06
N ALA A 159 -9.17 5.50 -24.53
CA ALA A 159 -10.58 5.51 -24.16
C ALA A 159 -10.86 4.98 -22.73
N HIS A 160 -9.90 4.31 -22.10
CA HIS A 160 -10.06 3.70 -20.77
C HIS A 160 -9.61 4.62 -19.63
N PHE A 161 -8.89 5.70 -19.92
CA PHE A 161 -8.48 6.64 -18.88
C PHE A 161 -9.65 7.52 -18.42
N ASP A 162 -9.77 7.65 -17.11
CA ASP A 162 -10.73 8.55 -16.50
C ASP A 162 -10.13 9.96 -16.36
N LEU A 163 -10.72 10.90 -17.10
CA LEU A 163 -10.38 12.32 -17.07
C LEU A 163 -11.30 13.12 -16.13
N SER A 164 -12.16 12.45 -15.37
CA SER A 164 -12.92 13.04 -14.26
C SER A 164 -12.17 12.87 -12.94
N ARG A 165 -12.28 13.86 -12.07
CA ARG A 165 -11.63 13.88 -10.75
C ARG A 165 -12.52 13.17 -9.74
N GLN A 166 -12.03 12.05 -9.18
CA GLN A 166 -12.83 11.19 -8.31
C GLN A 166 -12.99 11.70 -6.88
N PHE A 167 -12.15 12.67 -6.49
CA PHE A 167 -12.07 13.21 -5.12
C PHE A 167 -12.43 14.69 -5.02
N ASP A 168 -12.75 15.35 -6.13
CA ASP A 168 -13.13 16.76 -6.13
C ASP A 168 -14.46 16.95 -5.40
N SER A 169 -14.52 17.99 -4.58
CA SER A 169 -15.70 18.39 -3.81
C SER A 169 -15.72 19.91 -3.70
N SER A 170 -16.91 20.51 -3.77
CA SER A 170 -17.08 21.95 -3.55
C SER A 170 -16.68 22.38 -2.13
N ASP A 171 -16.62 21.43 -1.20
CA ASP A 171 -16.03 21.59 0.12
C ASP A 171 -14.70 20.83 0.17
N GLU A 172 -13.58 21.57 0.15
CA GLU A 172 -12.22 21.02 0.21
C GLU A 172 -12.00 20.16 1.46
N GLN A 173 -12.66 20.47 2.58
CA GLN A 173 -12.53 19.70 3.80
C GLN A 173 -13.29 18.39 3.74
N ALA A 174 -14.38 18.35 2.97
CA ALA A 174 -15.10 17.13 2.65
C ALA A 174 -14.39 16.26 1.62
N ALA A 175 -13.35 16.76 0.93
CA ALA A 175 -12.50 15.97 0.05
C ALA A 175 -11.43 15.14 0.80
N LEU A 176 -11.06 15.54 2.02
CA LEU A 176 -9.96 14.91 2.77
C LEU A 176 -10.36 13.71 3.62
N PHE A 177 -9.42 12.79 3.81
CA PHE A 177 -9.54 11.57 4.59
C PHE A 177 -8.65 11.62 5.83
N ASP A 178 -9.12 11.02 6.92
CA ASP A 178 -8.37 10.92 8.17
C ASP A 178 -7.53 9.63 8.24
N LEU A 179 -7.97 8.59 7.52
CA LEU A 179 -7.29 7.31 7.38
C LEU A 179 -7.27 6.87 5.90
N VAL A 180 -6.10 6.45 5.43
CA VAL A 180 -5.92 5.89 4.08
C VAL A 180 -5.34 4.49 4.17
N LEU A 181 -5.91 3.56 3.41
CA LEU A 181 -5.46 2.18 3.26
C LEU A 181 -4.97 1.96 1.82
N CYS A 182 -3.72 1.50 1.71
CA CYS A 182 -3.02 1.20 0.47
C CYS A 182 -2.52 -0.25 0.52
N ASP A 183 -3.40 -1.23 0.25
CA ASP A 183 -3.10 -2.67 0.32
C ASP A 183 -3.17 -3.36 -1.06
N GLY A 184 -3.19 -2.56 -2.13
CA GLY A 184 -3.31 -3.03 -3.50
C GLY A 184 -2.08 -3.80 -3.97
N GLN A 185 -2.32 -4.89 -4.69
CA GLN A 185 -1.30 -5.70 -5.34
C GLN A 185 -1.74 -6.09 -6.74
N VAL A 186 -0.74 -6.22 -7.61
CA VAL A 186 -0.89 -6.67 -8.98
C VAL A 186 -0.91 -8.20 -8.99
N LEU A 187 -2.01 -8.84 -9.38
CA LEU A 187 -2.10 -10.31 -9.54
C LEU A 187 -1.54 -10.75 -10.89
N ARG A 188 -1.24 -12.04 -11.08
CA ARG A 188 -0.65 -12.49 -12.37
C ARG A 188 -1.66 -12.64 -13.48
N THR A 189 -2.94 -12.74 -13.12
CA THR A 189 -4.05 -13.02 -14.03
C THR A 189 -4.74 -11.78 -14.59
N HIS A 190 -4.40 -10.57 -14.13
CA HIS A 190 -5.06 -9.38 -14.69
C HIS A 190 -4.71 -9.23 -16.17
N PRO A 191 -5.69 -8.97 -17.04
CA PRO A 191 -5.44 -8.62 -18.43
C PRO A 191 -4.70 -7.28 -18.48
N ARG A 192 -3.61 -7.20 -19.23
CA ARG A 192 -2.82 -5.97 -19.38
C ARG A 192 -2.39 -5.75 -20.81
N ALA A 193 -2.36 -4.49 -21.20
CA ALA A 193 -1.68 -4.07 -22.41
C ALA A 193 -0.14 -4.25 -22.25
N PRO A 194 0.59 -4.63 -23.31
CA PRO A 194 2.03 -4.90 -23.23
C PRO A 194 2.87 -3.75 -22.65
N TYR A 195 2.52 -2.50 -22.95
CA TYR A 195 3.30 -1.33 -22.53
C TYR A 195 3.42 -1.18 -21.00
N ARG A 196 2.43 -1.68 -20.25
CA ARG A 196 2.35 -1.53 -18.80
C ARG A 196 2.68 -2.78 -18.01
N GLU A 197 2.87 -3.93 -18.66
CA GLU A 197 2.98 -5.22 -17.95
C GLU A 197 4.09 -5.23 -16.89
N ILE A 198 5.30 -4.80 -17.25
CA ILE A 198 6.45 -4.76 -16.33
C ILE A 198 6.42 -3.55 -15.38
N ARG A 199 5.58 -2.56 -15.67
CA ARG A 199 5.51 -1.27 -14.96
C ARG A 199 4.34 -1.20 -13.99
N GLU A 200 3.41 -2.14 -14.07
CA GLU A 200 2.11 -2.05 -13.41
C GLU A 200 2.22 -1.99 -11.89
N ALA A 201 3.12 -2.78 -11.30
CA ALA A 201 3.34 -2.74 -9.85
C ALA A 201 3.77 -1.34 -9.38
N ARG A 202 4.58 -0.65 -10.18
CA ARG A 202 5.00 0.73 -9.91
C ARG A 202 3.89 1.73 -10.19
N ARG A 203 3.13 1.58 -11.29
CA ARG A 203 1.93 2.39 -11.57
C ARG A 203 0.97 2.33 -10.38
N LEU A 204 0.61 1.13 -9.94
CA LEU A 204 -0.29 0.91 -8.81
C LEU A 204 0.25 1.50 -7.51
N THR A 205 1.52 1.26 -7.17
CA THR A 205 2.12 1.81 -5.94
C THR A 205 2.14 3.34 -5.96
N SER A 206 2.58 3.94 -7.07
CA SER A 206 2.62 5.39 -7.23
C SER A 206 1.23 6.02 -7.14
N THR A 207 0.22 5.41 -7.76
CA THR A 207 -1.17 5.88 -7.66
C THR A 207 -1.68 5.81 -6.21
N GLN A 208 -1.52 4.66 -5.52
CA GLN A 208 -1.97 4.52 -4.14
C GLN A 208 -1.32 5.54 -3.20
N LEU A 209 0.00 5.78 -3.37
CA LEU A 209 0.75 6.74 -2.56
C LEU A 209 0.38 8.19 -2.87
N ALA A 210 0.28 8.56 -4.16
CA ALA A 210 -0.05 9.90 -4.58
C ALA A 210 -1.44 10.32 -4.14
N LEU A 211 -2.46 9.53 -4.52
CA LEU A 211 -3.86 9.82 -4.17
C LEU A 211 -4.06 9.75 -2.65
N GLY A 212 -3.46 8.74 -2.01
CA GLY A 212 -3.51 8.57 -0.58
C GLY A 212 -2.97 9.79 0.17
N LEU A 213 -1.76 10.25 -0.15
CA LEU A 213 -1.14 11.37 0.56
C LEU A 213 -1.76 12.73 0.20
N GLU A 214 -2.13 12.95 -1.05
CA GLU A 214 -2.74 14.20 -1.54
C GLU A 214 -4.08 14.51 -0.87
N HIS A 215 -4.89 13.46 -0.65
CA HIS A 215 -6.19 13.57 -0.01
C HIS A 215 -6.17 13.24 1.48
N LEU A 216 -5.00 13.02 2.08
CA LEU A 216 -4.88 12.84 3.52
C LEU A 216 -4.95 14.17 4.25
N ARG A 217 -5.78 14.24 5.29
CA ARG A 217 -5.83 15.37 6.21
C ARG A 217 -4.51 15.48 6.99
N PRO A 218 -3.98 16.70 7.23
CA PRO A 218 -2.86 16.87 8.15
C PRO A 218 -3.13 16.20 9.50
N GLY A 219 -2.16 15.42 9.98
CA GLY A 219 -2.28 14.60 11.19
C GLY A 219 -2.94 13.23 10.96
N GLY A 220 -3.40 12.94 9.75
CA GLY A 220 -4.01 11.66 9.38
C GLY A 220 -3.02 10.49 9.39
N THR A 221 -3.55 9.30 9.14
CA THR A 221 -2.77 8.04 9.10
C THR A 221 -2.86 7.36 7.74
N MET A 222 -1.74 6.83 7.25
CA MET A 222 -1.69 5.91 6.11
C MET A 222 -1.22 4.52 6.56
N VAL A 223 -1.88 3.47 6.07
CA VAL A 223 -1.44 2.08 6.19
C VAL A 223 -1.10 1.57 4.80
N VAL A 224 0.15 1.21 4.58
CA VAL A 224 0.68 0.86 3.26
C VAL A 224 1.30 -0.52 3.28
N LEU A 225 0.86 -1.40 2.38
CA LEU A 225 1.47 -2.71 2.15
C LEU A 225 2.80 -2.55 1.41
N LEU A 226 3.85 -3.10 2.01
CA LEU A 226 5.20 -3.13 1.45
C LEU A 226 5.72 -4.58 1.43
N HIS A 227 6.77 -4.81 0.67
CA HIS A 227 7.42 -6.12 0.55
C HIS A 227 8.92 -5.96 0.61
N LYS A 228 9.62 -6.97 1.15
CA LYS A 228 11.09 -7.02 1.19
C LYS A 228 11.65 -5.75 1.83
N LEU A 229 11.59 -5.69 3.17
CA LEU A 229 11.98 -4.50 3.92
C LEU A 229 13.41 -4.04 3.58
N GLU A 230 14.30 -4.98 3.26
CA GLU A 230 15.69 -4.79 2.83
C GLU A 230 15.86 -4.29 1.39
N ALA A 231 14.80 -4.26 0.58
CA ALA A 231 14.88 -3.75 -0.78
C ALA A 231 15.11 -2.23 -0.76
N TRP A 232 15.97 -1.76 -1.66
CA TRP A 232 16.43 -0.37 -1.68
C TRP A 232 15.28 0.62 -1.82
N ASP A 233 14.34 0.35 -2.72
CA ASP A 233 13.15 1.16 -2.94
C ASP A 233 12.25 1.26 -1.69
N THR A 234 12.09 0.16 -0.97
CA THR A 234 11.31 0.09 0.27
C THR A 234 11.99 0.88 1.38
N LEU A 235 13.31 0.78 1.50
CA LEU A 235 14.11 1.59 2.41
C LEU A 235 13.98 3.08 2.08
N CYS A 236 14.14 3.48 0.82
CA CYS A 236 13.98 4.86 0.37
C CYS A 236 12.58 5.41 0.67
N LEU A 237 11.53 4.58 0.52
CA LEU A 237 10.17 4.96 0.85
C LEU A 237 9.99 5.22 2.35
N LEU A 238 10.50 4.32 3.21
CA LEU A 238 10.47 4.51 4.67
C LEU A 238 11.21 5.77 5.09
N TYR A 239 12.40 5.98 4.54
CA TYR A 239 13.22 7.19 4.77
C TYR A 239 12.49 8.46 4.33
N ARG A 240 11.83 8.44 3.16
CA ARG A 240 11.03 9.56 2.67
C ARG A 240 9.88 9.89 3.62
N PHE A 241 9.10 8.89 4.04
CA PHE A 241 7.98 9.11 4.96
C PHE A 241 8.44 9.61 6.34
N LYS A 242 9.61 9.19 6.81
CA LYS A 242 10.18 9.67 8.09
C LYS A 242 10.33 11.19 8.13
N ARG A 243 10.55 11.84 6.99
CA ARG A 243 10.68 13.29 6.89
C ARG A 243 9.39 14.06 7.15
N PHE A 244 8.22 13.43 7.08
CA PHE A 244 6.93 14.10 7.25
C PHE A 244 5.89 13.31 8.05
N ALA A 245 6.24 12.16 8.62
CA ALA A 245 5.34 11.32 9.41
C ALA A 245 6.07 10.56 10.53
N THR A 246 5.30 10.11 11.52
CA THR A 246 5.72 9.10 12.48
C THR A 246 5.57 7.72 11.84
N VAL A 247 6.69 7.06 11.54
CA VAL A 247 6.71 5.77 10.84
C VAL A 247 6.86 4.61 11.82
N ARG A 248 6.03 3.58 11.64
CA ARG A 248 6.15 2.28 12.31
C ARG A 248 5.96 1.17 11.29
N THR A 249 6.50 0.00 11.57
CA THR A 249 6.30 -1.21 10.75
C THR A 249 5.49 -2.25 11.51
N PHE A 250 4.71 -3.04 10.78
CA PHE A 250 3.93 -4.14 11.32
C PHE A 250 4.03 -5.37 10.42
N LYS A 251 4.40 -6.50 11.02
CA LYS A 251 4.47 -7.78 10.34
C LYS A 251 3.38 -8.71 10.87
N PRO A 252 2.40 -9.11 10.04
CA PRO A 252 1.37 -10.03 10.49
C PRO A 252 1.97 -11.37 10.95
N ARG A 253 1.56 -11.83 12.14
CA ARG A 253 1.92 -13.17 12.64
C ARG A 253 1.04 -14.27 12.06
N ILE A 254 -0.14 -13.91 11.56
CA ILE A 254 -1.14 -14.82 11.00
C ILE A 254 -1.18 -14.65 9.49
N GLY A 255 -1.23 -15.76 8.75
CA GLY A 255 -1.34 -15.81 7.28
C GLY A 255 -0.09 -15.39 6.52
N HIS A 256 0.40 -14.17 6.76
CA HIS A 256 1.46 -13.53 5.99
C HIS A 256 2.83 -13.53 6.68
N ALA A 257 2.99 -14.26 7.79
CA ALA A 257 4.25 -14.31 8.54
C ALA A 257 5.45 -14.78 7.69
N LYS A 258 5.27 -15.78 6.83
CA LYS A 258 6.33 -16.34 5.96
C LYS A 258 6.62 -15.51 4.71
N ARG A 259 5.70 -14.64 4.31
CA ARG A 259 5.86 -13.82 3.09
C ARG A 259 6.84 -12.69 3.34
N SER A 260 7.30 -12.00 2.29
CA SER A 260 8.06 -10.76 2.45
C SER A 260 7.18 -9.54 2.78
N SER A 261 5.85 -9.70 2.73
CA SER A 261 4.89 -8.63 2.94
C SER A 261 4.85 -8.15 4.39
N PHE A 262 4.76 -6.85 4.58
CA PHE A 262 4.59 -6.17 5.87
C PHE A 262 3.89 -4.82 5.64
N TYR A 263 3.51 -4.13 6.71
CA TYR A 263 2.82 -2.85 6.62
C TYR A 263 3.68 -1.74 7.18
N MET A 264 3.77 -0.63 6.47
CA MET A 264 4.12 0.67 7.04
C MET A 264 2.86 1.32 7.60
N VAL A 265 2.94 1.82 8.82
CA VAL A 265 1.95 2.72 9.44
C VAL A 265 2.61 4.08 9.57
N ALA A 266 2.18 5.04 8.76
CA ALA A 266 2.62 6.43 8.82
C ALA A 266 1.52 7.25 9.49
N ALA A 267 1.75 7.71 10.71
CA ALA A 267 0.80 8.51 11.50
C ALA A 267 1.30 9.96 11.64
N ASP A 268 0.42 10.85 12.12
CA ASP A 268 0.71 12.27 12.32
C ASP A 268 1.28 12.93 11.05
N VAL A 269 0.74 12.54 9.90
CA VAL A 269 1.31 12.88 8.59
C VAL A 269 1.12 14.37 8.31
N ARG A 270 2.23 15.07 8.04
CA ARG A 270 2.24 16.47 7.59
C ARG A 270 1.99 16.55 6.08
N SER A 271 0.81 16.12 5.63
CA SER A 271 0.46 15.92 4.20
C SER A 271 0.54 17.18 3.33
N ARG A 272 0.48 18.37 3.94
CA ARG A 272 0.64 19.67 3.25
C ARG A 272 2.04 20.28 3.37
N GLY A 273 2.97 19.58 4.02
CA GLY A 273 4.37 20.00 4.15
C GLY A 273 5.13 19.85 2.84
N PRO A 274 6.24 20.59 2.65
CA PRO A 274 6.99 20.61 1.39
C PRO A 274 7.50 19.22 0.99
N GLU A 275 7.95 18.40 1.94
CA GLU A 275 8.42 17.03 1.65
C GLU A 275 7.30 16.11 1.18
N ALA A 276 6.10 16.24 1.74
CA ALA A 276 4.93 15.47 1.34
C ALA A 276 4.45 15.89 -0.07
N LEU A 277 4.41 17.20 -0.34
CA LEU A 277 4.04 17.73 -1.66
C LEU A 277 5.05 17.31 -2.74
N ALA A 278 6.34 17.36 -2.43
CA ALA A 278 7.39 16.86 -3.33
C ALA A 278 7.25 15.35 -3.61
N ALA A 279 6.92 14.56 -2.58
CA ALA A 279 6.67 13.13 -2.75
C ALA A 279 5.47 12.85 -3.67
N ILE A 280 4.36 13.57 -3.48
CA ILE A 280 3.18 13.47 -4.36
C ILE A 280 3.55 13.79 -5.81
N ALA A 281 4.23 14.91 -6.04
CA ALA A 281 4.64 15.33 -7.37
C ALA A 281 5.52 14.27 -8.05
N GLN A 282 6.47 13.70 -7.31
CA GLN A 282 7.36 12.66 -7.80
C GLN A 282 6.62 11.36 -8.15
N TRP A 283 5.68 10.91 -7.32
CA TRP A 283 4.89 9.71 -7.62
C TRP A 283 3.97 9.92 -8.83
N LYS A 284 3.36 11.10 -8.98
CA LYS A 284 2.58 11.44 -10.18
C LYS A 284 3.45 11.49 -11.44
N ALA A 285 4.64 12.06 -11.36
CA ALA A 285 5.59 12.07 -12.47
C ALA A 285 6.04 10.65 -12.84
N LEU A 286 6.38 9.81 -11.87
CA LEU A 286 6.75 8.42 -12.11
C LEU A 286 5.60 7.63 -12.73
N TRP A 287 4.37 7.78 -12.23
CA TRP A 287 3.19 7.16 -12.85
C TRP A 287 2.99 7.64 -14.29
N ARG A 288 3.17 8.94 -14.56
CA ARG A 288 3.03 9.51 -15.91
C ARG A 288 4.03 8.88 -16.88
N VAL A 289 5.31 8.81 -16.51
CA VAL A 289 6.35 8.19 -17.35
C VAL A 289 6.12 6.67 -17.48
N ALA A 290 5.73 6.00 -16.40
CA ALA A 290 5.40 4.58 -16.44
C ALA A 290 4.19 4.27 -17.34
N THR A 291 3.33 5.26 -17.59
CA THR A 291 2.12 5.11 -18.40
C THR A 291 2.33 5.55 -19.84
N PHE A 292 3.00 6.68 -20.07
CA PHE A 292 3.07 7.32 -21.39
C PHE A 292 4.50 7.43 -21.95
N GLY A 293 5.53 7.18 -21.14
CA GLY A 293 6.93 7.35 -21.53
C GLY A 293 7.56 6.09 -22.11
N SER A 294 8.73 6.25 -22.70
CA SER A 294 9.55 5.15 -23.21
C SER A 294 10.11 4.27 -22.09
N GLU A 295 10.73 3.16 -22.45
CA GLU A 295 11.42 2.29 -21.48
C GLU A 295 12.63 2.97 -20.86
N GLU A 296 13.40 3.70 -21.67
CA GLU A 296 14.55 4.48 -21.23
C GLU A 296 14.15 5.57 -20.24
N GLU A 297 13.09 6.32 -20.54
CA GLU A 297 12.53 7.35 -19.67
C GLU A 297 12.06 6.74 -18.34
N TYR A 298 11.36 5.61 -18.40
CA TYR A 298 10.89 4.92 -17.20
C TYR A 298 12.04 4.45 -16.29
N PHE A 299 13.07 3.82 -16.84
CA PHE A 299 14.22 3.41 -16.05
C PHE A 299 15.04 4.59 -15.52
N ALA A 300 15.10 5.70 -16.26
CA ALA A 300 15.70 6.93 -15.75
C ALA A 300 14.90 7.49 -14.57
N ALA A 301 13.58 7.60 -14.70
CA ALA A 301 12.68 8.06 -13.64
C ALA A 301 12.73 7.15 -12.39
N LEU A 302 12.87 5.84 -12.56
CA LEU A 302 13.07 4.91 -11.44
C LEU A 302 14.39 5.17 -10.71
N ARG A 303 15.50 5.38 -11.44
CA ARG A 303 16.80 5.70 -10.83
C ARG A 303 16.77 7.02 -10.08
N GLU A 304 16.06 8.02 -10.58
CA GLU A 304 15.91 9.30 -9.90
C GLU A 304 14.98 9.17 -8.67
N SER A 305 13.86 8.47 -8.81
CA SER A 305 12.90 8.22 -7.73
C SER A 305 13.51 7.46 -6.57
N ASP A 306 14.22 6.37 -6.88
CA ASP A 306 14.74 5.42 -5.90
C ASP A 306 16.20 5.75 -5.53
N GLY A 307 16.95 6.46 -6.37
CA GLY A 307 18.40 6.67 -6.24
C GLY A 307 18.87 8.12 -6.23
N GLY A 308 17.96 9.10 -6.08
CA GLY A 308 18.31 10.52 -5.98
C GLY A 308 19.18 10.89 -4.77
N THR A 309 19.34 9.97 -3.81
CA THR A 309 20.24 10.11 -2.65
C THR A 309 21.23 8.96 -2.65
N ARG A 310 22.50 9.25 -2.33
CA ARG A 310 23.52 8.21 -2.27
C ARG A 310 23.20 7.22 -1.16
N VAL A 311 23.53 5.95 -1.40
CA VAL A 311 23.27 4.89 -0.41
C VAL A 311 23.94 5.19 0.92
N GLU A 312 25.17 5.71 0.88
CA GLU A 312 25.93 6.08 2.08
C GLU A 312 25.18 7.11 2.92
N ASP A 313 24.70 8.19 2.31
CA ASP A 313 23.99 9.28 3.01
C ASP A 313 22.73 8.77 3.70
N VAL A 314 21.95 7.90 3.03
CA VAL A 314 20.73 7.32 3.62
C VAL A 314 21.07 6.40 4.79
N LEU A 315 22.13 5.59 4.67
CA LEU A 315 22.54 4.68 5.75
C LEU A 315 23.10 5.44 6.96
N ASP A 316 23.82 6.53 6.73
CA ASP A 316 24.36 7.37 7.79
C ASP A 316 23.22 8.08 8.56
N GLU A 317 22.22 8.60 7.86
CA GLU A 317 21.10 9.31 8.50
C GLU A 317 20.04 8.38 9.09
N PHE A 318 19.72 7.27 8.41
CA PHE A 318 18.53 6.46 8.70
C PHE A 318 18.84 5.00 9.03
N GLY A 319 20.07 4.52 8.82
CA GLY A 319 20.42 3.10 8.96
C GLY A 319 20.09 2.51 10.33
N THR A 320 20.37 3.23 11.41
CA THR A 320 20.05 2.77 12.78
C THR A 320 18.54 2.66 13.01
N GLU A 321 17.77 3.67 12.57
CA GLU A 321 16.32 3.66 12.69
C GLU A 321 15.69 2.59 11.78
N PHE A 322 16.22 2.42 10.57
CA PHE A 322 15.83 1.37 9.65
C PHE A 322 15.98 -0.02 10.26
N VAL A 323 17.11 -0.30 10.93
CA VAL A 323 17.31 -1.56 11.68
C VAL A 323 16.28 -1.71 12.80
N SER A 324 15.94 -0.63 13.50
CA SER A 324 14.90 -0.64 14.54
C SER A 324 13.51 -1.01 13.97
N LEU A 325 13.13 -0.38 12.86
CA LEU A 325 11.90 -0.68 12.12
C LEU A 325 11.91 -2.12 11.55
N GLY A 326 13.06 -2.62 11.11
CA GLY A 326 13.20 -3.94 10.51
C GLY A 326 13.20 -5.09 11.51
N ARG A 327 13.71 -4.87 12.73
CA ARG A 327 14.02 -5.94 13.69
C ARG A 327 12.85 -6.90 13.94
N VAL A 328 11.67 -6.36 14.25
CA VAL A 328 10.48 -7.19 14.53
C VAL A 328 9.94 -7.85 13.27
N VAL A 329 10.05 -7.17 12.12
CA VAL A 329 9.61 -7.72 10.82
C VAL A 329 10.45 -8.93 10.44
N TRP A 330 11.79 -8.79 10.47
CA TRP A 330 12.72 -9.87 10.16
C TRP A 330 12.61 -11.01 11.16
N ASP A 331 12.51 -10.74 12.46
CA ASP A 331 12.38 -11.78 13.50
C ASP A 331 11.11 -12.64 13.30
N ILE A 332 9.96 -12.01 13.06
CA ILE A 332 8.71 -12.75 12.81
C ILE A 332 8.82 -13.58 11.54
N GLN A 333 9.39 -13.03 10.46
CA GLN A 333 9.52 -13.74 9.20
C GLN A 333 10.49 -14.92 9.30
N ALA A 334 11.67 -14.70 9.88
CA ALA A 334 12.67 -15.74 10.06
C ALA A 334 12.12 -16.92 10.88
N LYS A 335 11.52 -16.65 12.04
CA LYS A 335 10.90 -17.68 12.88
C LYS A 335 9.76 -18.43 12.18
N ALA A 336 9.02 -17.76 11.30
CA ALA A 336 7.95 -18.40 10.54
C ALA A 336 8.48 -19.27 9.40
N LEU A 337 9.59 -18.86 8.76
CA LEU A 337 10.27 -19.62 7.73
C LEU A 337 10.97 -20.85 8.31
N GLU A 338 11.68 -20.72 9.44
CA GLU A 338 12.31 -21.87 10.15
C GLU A 338 11.31 -22.98 10.50
N LYS A 339 10.05 -22.60 10.75
CA LYS A 339 8.96 -23.54 11.08
C LYS A 339 8.12 -23.94 9.85
N ALA A 340 8.50 -23.52 8.65
CA ALA A 340 7.72 -23.76 7.46
C ALA A 340 7.69 -25.25 7.11
N PRO A 341 6.57 -25.74 6.54
CA PRO A 341 6.40 -27.16 6.23
C PRO A 341 7.40 -27.68 5.20
N PHE A 342 7.98 -26.81 4.37
CA PHE A 342 8.99 -27.16 3.37
C PHE A 342 10.45 -27.10 3.89
N ILE A 343 10.67 -26.64 5.13
CA ILE A 343 12.00 -26.64 5.77
C ILE A 343 12.24 -27.93 6.55
N LYS A 344 11.18 -28.58 7.04
CA LYS A 344 11.30 -29.82 7.80
C LYS A 344 11.36 -31.02 6.86
N ARG A 345 12.44 -31.80 6.95
CA ARG A 345 12.51 -33.18 6.48
C ARG A 345 12.20 -34.13 7.62
#